data_AF-A0A5B0BKR0-F1
#
_entry.id   AF-A0A5B0BKR0-F1
#
_cell.length_a   1.000
_cell.length_b   1.000
_cell.length_c   1.000
_cell.angle_alpha   90.00
_cell.angle_beta   90.00
_cell.angle_gamma   90.00
#
_symmetry.space_group_name_H-M   'P 1'
#
loop_
_entity.id
_entity.type
_entity.pdbx_description
1 polymer ?
#
loop_
_entity_poly.entity_id
_entity_poly.type
_entity_poly.pdbx_seq_one_letter_code
_entity_poly.pdbx_strand_id
1 'polypeptide(L)' 'MFLDLMLKVYIQTQLFFRRKDGASAIEYVIIVSLVAVVIVGFGTGIGDKISAIFLKIQDGIKT' A
#
# COMPACT_ATOMS: atom_id res chain seq x y z
N MET A 1 10.40 5.36 46.13
CA MET A 1 9.01 5.72 45.74
C MET A 1 8.94 6.94 44.82
N PHE A 2 9.37 8.14 45.24
CA PHE A 2 9.32 9.34 44.37
C PHE A 2 10.31 9.29 43.20
N LEU A 3 11.54 8.83 43.44
CA LEU A 3 12.56 8.65 42.40
C LEU A 3 12.12 7.61 41.36
N ASP A 4 11.47 6.52 41.78
CA ASP A 4 10.95 5.49 40.87
C ASP A 4 9.85 6.05 39.97
N LEU A 5 8.97 6.89 40.52
CA LEU A 5 7.95 7.60 39.74
C LEU A 5 8.60 8.49 38.69
N MET A 6 9.61 9.27 39.07
CA MET A 6 10.30 10.19 38.17
C MET A 6 11.06 9.46 37.06
N LEU A 7 11.73 8.36 37.40
CA LEU A 7 12.44 7.52 36.46
C LEU A 7 11.49 6.84 35.48
N LYS A 8 10.33 6.37 35.96
CA LYS A 8 9.27 5.77 35.12
C LYS A 8 8.68 6.79 34.15
N VAL A 9 8.40 8.02 34.58
CA VAL A 9 7.93 9.10 33.71
C VAL A 9 8.98 9.47 32.67
N TYR A 10 10.26 9.61 33.07
CA TYR A 10 11.36 9.91 32.15
C TYR A 10 11.50 8.84 31.05
N ILE A 11 11.49 7.56 31.42
CA ILE A 11 11.58 6.44 30.46
C ILE A 11 10.37 6.41 29.51
N GLN A 12 9.15 6.60 30.03
CA GLN A 12 7.94 6.59 29.19
C GLN A 12 7.94 7.74 28.18
N THR A 13 8.39 8.93 28.58
CA THR A 13 8.54 10.09 27.68
C THR A 13 9.58 9.82 26.60
N GLN A 14 10.73 9.25 26.95
CA GLN A 14 11.76 8.84 25.98
C GLN A 14 11.24 7.79 25.01
N LEU A 15 10.51 6.78 25.50
CA LEU A 15 9.88 5.76 24.67
C LEU A 15 8.83 6.37 23.73
N PHE A 16 8.03 7.32 24.20
CA PHE A 16 7.04 8.02 23.37
C PHE A 16 7.69 8.77 22.20
N PHE A 17 8.76 9.53 22.44
CA PHE A 17 9.51 10.22 21.38
C PHE A 17 10.30 9.27 20.46
N ARG A 18 10.66 8.09 20.96
CA ARG A 18 11.39 7.07 20.19
C ARG A 18 10.49 6.09 19.43
N ARG A 19 9.17 6.08 19.69
CA ARG A 19 8.21 5.33 18.88
C ARG A 19 8.22 5.89 17.46
N LYS A 20 8.81 5.12 16.54
CA LYS A 20 8.83 5.38 15.10
C LYS A 20 7.78 4.56 14.36
N ASP A 21 7.04 3.71 15.08
CA ASP A 21 5.91 2.93 14.59
C ASP A 21 4.66 3.83 14.48
N GLY A 22 4.81 4.91 13.71
CA GLY A 22 3.80 5.93 13.48
C GLY A 22 3.09 5.74 12.15
N ALA A 23 2.86 4.49 11.73
CA ALA A 23 1.85 4.18 10.74
C ALA A 23 0.76 3.37 11.46
N SER A 24 -0.32 4.03 11.83
CA SER A 24 -1.51 3.30 12.27
C SER A 24 -1.92 2.36 11.14
N ALA A 25 -2.32 1.13 11.45
CA ALA A 25 -2.72 0.14 10.43
C ALA A 25 -3.73 0.71 9.41
N ILE A 26 -4.49 1.74 9.78
CA ILE A 26 -5.40 2.47 8.90
C ILE A 26 -4.71 3.20 7.73
N GLU A 27 -3.50 3.72 7.90
CA GLU A 27 -2.78 4.45 6.84
C GLU A 27 -2.30 3.51 5.73
N TYR A 28 -1.82 2.33 6.11
CA TYR A 28 -1.46 1.28 5.16
C TYR A 28 -2.68 0.78 4.37
N VAL A 29 -3.85 0.67 5.00
CA VAL A 29 -5.09 0.28 4.31
C VAL A 29 -5.49 1.30 3.23
N ILE A 30 -5.34 2.60 3.52
CA ILE A 30 -5.64 3.65 2.54
C ILE A 30 -4.66 3.59 1.36
N ILE A 31 -3.36 3.42 1.62
CA ILE A 31 -2.34 3.30 0.56
C ILE A 31 -2.61 2.06 -0.32
N VAL A 32 -2.87 0.90 0.29
CA VAL A 32 -3.19 -0.33 -0.44
C VAL A 32 -4.44 -0.16 -1.30
N SER A 33 -5.45 0.54 -0.79
CA SER A 33 -6.69 0.83 -1.54
C SER A 33 -6.40 1.70 -2.77
N LEU A 34 -5.56 2.73 -2.63
CA LEU A 34 -5.15 3.58 -3.76
C LEU A 34 -4.43 2.76 -4.83
N VAL A 35 -3.47 1.92 -4.43
CA VAL A 35 -2.72 1.06 -5.34
C VAL A 35 -3.65 0.08 -6.07
N ALA A 36 -4.63 -0.50 -5.37
CA ALA A 36 -5.61 -1.40 -5.99
C ALA A 36 -6.43 -0.71 -7.08
N VAL A 37 -6.90 0.54 -6.84
CA VAL A 37 -7.64 1.32 -7.84
C VAL A 37 -6.80 1.57 -9.09
N VAL A 38 -5.53 1.91 -8.92
CA VAL A 38 -4.59 2.12 -10.05
C VAL A 38 -4.39 0.82 -10.83
N ILE A 39 -4.13 -0.31 -10.16
CA ILE A 39 -3.93 -1.60 -10.81
C ILE A 39 -5.16 -2.00 -11.62
N VAL A 40 -6.36 -1.85 -11.06
CA VAL A 40 -7.60 -2.19 -11.79
C VAL A 40 -7.79 -1.27 -13.00
N GLY A 41 -7.64 0.04 -12.84
CA GLY A 41 -7.87 1.00 -13.93
C GLY A 41 -6.90 0.84 -15.11
N PHE A 42 -5.61 0.62 -14.82
CA PHE A 42 -4.61 0.40 -15.89
C PHE A 42 -4.59 -1.03 -16.39
N GLY A 43 -4.81 -2.01 -15.52
CA GLY A 43 -4.78 -3.43 -15.85
C GLY A 43 -5.87 -3.83 -16.86
N THR A 44 -7.09 -3.31 -16.71
CA THR A 44 -8.18 -3.55 -17.67
C THR A 44 -7.86 -2.95 -19.03
N GLY A 45 -7.45 -1.68 -19.08
CA GLY A 45 -7.16 -0.99 -20.34
C GLY A 45 -5.98 -1.60 -21.11
N ILE A 46 -4.96 -2.10 -20.40
CA ILE A 46 -3.85 -2.84 -21.03
C ILE A 46 -4.32 -4.22 -21.50
N GLY A 47 -5.09 -4.93 -20.67
CA GLY A 47 -5.68 -6.23 -21.01
C GLY A 47 -6.47 -6.18 -22.31
N ASP A 48 -7.38 -5.22 -22.46
CA ASP A 48 -8.21 -5.05 -23.65
C ASP A 48 -7.36 -4.81 -24.91
N LYS A 49 -6.30 -4.00 -24.80
CA LYS A 49 -5.39 -3.72 -25.92
C LYS A 49 -4.60 -4.95 -26.31
N ILE A 50 -4.10 -5.72 -25.34
CA ILE A 50 -3.38 -6.97 -25.58
C ILE A 50 -4.32 -7.98 -26.25
N SER A 51 -5.53 -8.16 -25.74
CA SER A 51 -6.55 -9.02 -26.34
C SER A 51 -6.87 -8.60 -27.77
N ALA A 52 -7.03 -7.30 -28.04
CA ALA A 52 -7.28 -6.80 -29.38
C ALA A 52 -6.12 -7.10 -30.35
N ILE A 53 -4.87 -7.04 -29.89
CA ILE A 53 -3.70 -7.43 -30.70
C ILE A 53 -3.75 -8.92 -31.03
N PHE A 54 -4.03 -9.78 -30.05
CA PHE A 54 -4.12 -11.22 -30.28
C PHE A 54 -5.25 -11.60 -31.23
N LEU A 55 -6.40 -10.93 -31.14
CA LEU A 55 -7.52 -11.13 -32.09
C LEU A 55 -7.10 -10.76 -33.52
N LYS A 56 -6.40 -9.63 -33.71
CA LYS A 56 -5.89 -9.23 -35.03
C LYS A 56 -4.90 -10.24 -35.61
N ILE A 57 -4.03 -10.81 -34.77
CA ILE A 57 -3.10 -11.87 -35.19
C ILE A 57 -3.88 -13.12 -35.61
N GLN A 58 -4.87 -13.53 -34.82
CA GLN A 58 -5.71 -14.69 -35.13
C GLN A 58 -6.44 -14.51 -36.47
N ASP A 59 -7.02 -13.34 -36.70
CA ASP A 59 -7.76 -13.04 -37.93
C ASP A 59 -6.85 -13.01 -39.15
N GLY A 60 -5.62 -12.49 -39.02
CA GLY A 60 -4.63 -12.49 -40.10
C GLY A 60 -4.11 -13.87 -40.50
N ILE A 61 -4.17 -14.86 -39.59
CA ILE A 61 -3.75 -16.25 -39.85
C ILE A 61 -4.89 -17.11 -40.41
N LYS A 62 -6.16 -16.70 -40.21
CA LYS A 62 -7.33 -17.47 -40.69
C LYS A 62 -7.56 -17.37 -42.21
N THR A 63 -6.90 -16.43 -42.89
CA THR A 63 -6.83 -16.32 -44.36
C THR A 63 -5.76 -17.22 -44.95
#